data_AF-A0A9D4QJ42-F1
#
_entry.id   AF-A0A9D4QJ42-F1
#
_cell.length_a   1.000
_cell.length_b   1.000
_cell.length_c   1.000
_cell.angle_alpha   90.00
_cell.angle_beta   90.00
_cell.angle_gamma   90.00
#
_symmetry.space_group_name_H-M   'P 1'
#
loop_
_entity.id
_entity.type
_entity.pdbx_description
1 polymer ?
#
loop_
_entity_poly.entity_id
_entity_poly.type
_entity_poly.pdbx_seq_one_letter_code
_entity_poly.pdbx_strand_id
1 'polypeptide(L)' 'MEKMDEAGVKCIAEHTGFKANCIHPDVIEISFYEFLDVHGPIGDEEPIHE' A
#
# COMPACT_ATOMS: atom_id res chain seq x y z
N MET A 1 -9.46 19.90 -1.51
CA MET A 1 -9.89 18.49 -1.65
C MET A 1 -10.87 18.40 -2.80
N GLU A 2 -10.49 18.89 -3.99
CA GLU A 2 -11.45 19.11 -5.11
C GLU A 2 -11.30 18.10 -6.26
N LYS A 3 -10.19 17.36 -6.35
CA LYS A 3 -9.93 16.46 -7.51
C LYS A 3 -10.48 15.04 -7.40
N MET A 4 -10.88 14.59 -6.20
CA MET A 4 -11.33 13.21 -5.98
C MET A 4 -12.83 13.04 -6.22
N ASP A 5 -13.65 14.04 -5.90
CA ASP A 5 -15.11 13.99 -6.06
C ASP A 5 -15.54 14.06 -7.53
N GLU A 6 -14.84 14.81 -8.38
CA GLU A 6 -15.16 14.92 -9.82
C GLU A 6 -14.97 13.60 -10.60
N ALA A 7 -14.12 12.69 -10.09
CA ALA A 7 -13.84 11.41 -10.72
C ALA A 7 -14.70 10.26 -10.19
N GLY A 8 -15.58 10.50 -9.20
CA GLY A 8 -16.42 9.47 -8.59
C GLY A 8 -15.63 8.38 -7.84
N VAL A 9 -14.37 8.67 -7.48
CA VAL A 9 -13.47 7.69 -6.87
C VAL A 9 -13.74 7.60 -5.38
N LYS A 10 -14.44 6.54 -4.96
CA LYS A 10 -14.75 6.27 -3.55
C LYS A 10 -13.53 5.85 -2.73
N CYS A 11 -12.52 5.27 -3.38
CA CYS A 11 -11.33 4.75 -2.73
C CYS A 11 -10.07 5.26 -3.44
N ILE A 12 -9.20 5.96 -2.71
CA ILE A 12 -7.96 6.52 -3.29
C ILE A 12 -7.05 5.43 -3.89
N ALA A 13 -7.09 4.20 -3.34
CA ALA A 13 -6.35 3.07 -3.87
C ALA A 13 -6.82 2.65 -5.27
N GLU A 14 -8.04 3.02 -5.68
CA GLU A 14 -8.56 2.77 -7.02
C GLU A 14 -8.20 3.87 -8.02
N HIS A 15 -7.75 5.03 -7.54
CA HIS A 15 -7.34 6.14 -8.40
C HIS A 15 -6.09 5.76 -9.20
N THR A 16 -6.16 5.86 -10.53
CA THR A 16 -5.07 5.45 -11.43
C THR A 16 -3.77 6.19 -11.15
N GLY A 17 -3.84 7.51 -10.90
CA GLY A 17 -2.68 8.30 -10.51
C GLY A 17 -2.08 7.88 -9.16
N PHE A 18 -2.88 7.36 -8.24
CA PHE A 18 -2.38 6.90 -6.95
C PHE A 18 -1.71 5.53 -7.07
N LYS A 19 -2.29 4.60 -7.85
CA LYS A 19 -1.62 3.32 -8.18
C LYS A 19 -0.29 3.54 -8.88
N ALA A 20 -0.25 4.45 -9.86
CA ALA A 20 0.96 4.69 -10.64
C ALA A 20 2.08 5.39 -9.85
N ASN A 21 1.74 6.29 -8.92
CA ASN A 21 2.74 7.12 -8.23
C ASN A 21 3.04 6.69 -6.79
N CYS A 22 2.08 6.09 -6.09
CA CYS A 22 2.20 5.85 -4.64
C CYS A 22 2.29 4.36 -4.30
N ILE A 23 1.63 3.50 -5.08
CA ILE A 23 1.55 2.06 -4.82
C ILE A 23 1.89 1.32 -6.12
N HIS A 24 3.11 1.51 -6.61
CA HIS A 24 3.56 0.73 -7.75
C HIS A 24 3.70 -0.74 -7.30
N PRO A 25 2.89 -1.69 -7.82
CA PRO A 25 2.80 -3.04 -7.26
C PRO A 25 4.15 -3.74 -7.17
N ASP A 26 4.94 -3.67 -8.25
CA ASP A 26 6.26 -4.28 -8.31
C ASP A 26 7.23 -3.72 -7.26
N VAL A 27 7.14 -2.42 -6.96
CA VAL A 27 8.00 -1.78 -5.95
C VAL A 27 7.62 -2.27 -4.55
N ILE A 28 6.32 -2.43 -4.29
CA ILE A 28 5.84 -2.95 -3.01
C ILE A 28 6.23 -4.41 -2.85
N GLU A 29 6.11 -5.23 -3.89
CA GLU A 29 6.51 -6.63 -3.86
C GLU A 29 8.01 -6.79 -3.58
N ILE A 30 8.86 -6.03 -4.29
CA ILE A 30 10.31 -6.05 -4.05
C ILE A 30 10.62 -5.59 -2.62
N SER A 31 10.06 -4.46 -2.19
CA SER A 31 10.28 -3.92 -0.85
C SER A 31 9.83 -4.91 0.24
N PHE A 32 8.77 -5.68 -0.02
CA PHE A 32 8.30 -6.72 0.90
C PHE A 32 9.30 -7.87 1.02
N TYR A 33 9.82 -8.37 -0.10
CA TYR A 33 10.85 -9.43 -0.05
C TYR A 33 12.17 -8.93 0.56
N GLU A 34 12.58 -7.70 0.29
CA GLU A 34 13.74 -7.08 0.95
C GLU A 34 13.53 -6.98 2.47
N PHE A 35 12.34 -6.56 2.90
CA PHE A 35 12.01 -6.51 4.32
C PHE A 35 12.10 -7.90 4.96
N LEU A 36 11.53 -8.94 4.33
CA LEU A 36 11.58 -10.31 4.84
C LEU A 36 13.00 -10.87 4.91
N ASP A 37 13.87 -10.52 3.96
CA ASP A 37 15.27 -10.95 3.96
C ASP A 37 16.04 -10.32 5.14
N VAL A 38 15.77 -9.04 5.43
CA VAL A 38 16.45 -8.29 6.50
C VAL A 38 15.92 -8.65 7.89
N HIS A 39 14.59 -8.77 8.03
CA HIS A 39 13.93 -8.86 9.33
C HIS A 39 13.38 -10.26 9.65
N GLY A 40 13.36 -11.16 8.67
CA GLY A 40 12.65 -12.42 8.76
C GLY A 40 11.14 -12.25 8.60
N PRO A 41 10.38 -13.36 8.53
CA PRO A 41 8.92 -13.31 8.52
C PRO A 41 8.39 -12.68 9.80
N ILE A 42 7.45 -11.74 9.65
CA ILE A 42 6.61 -11.29 10.76
C ILE A 42 5.80 -12.53 11.18
N GLY A 43 6.09 -13.08 12.36
CA GLY A 43 5.29 -14.17 12.93
C GLY A 43 3.86 -13.70 13.24
N ASP A 44 2.97 -14.62 13.63
CA ASP A 44 1.56 -14.36 14.02
C ASP A 44 1.43 -13.53 15.32
N GLU A 45 2.38 -12.65 15.63
CA GLU A 45 2.33 -11.76 16.77
C GLU A 45 1.66 -10.44 16.38
N GLU A 46 0.32 -10.43 16.32
CA GLU A 46 -0.41 -9.17 16.48
C GLU A 46 -0.89 -9.00 17.92
N PRO A 47 -0.45 -7.95 18.61
CA PRO A 47 -1.33 -7.13 19.41
C PRO A 47 -1.80 -5.97 18.54
N ILE A 48 -3.00 -6.14 17.99
CA ILE A 48 -3.86 -5.05 17.52
C ILE A 48 -3.95 -4.06 18.70
N HIS A 49 -3.60 -2.78 18.47
CA HIS A 49 -3.77 -1.72 19.47
C HIS A 49 -5.19 -1.78 20.10
N GLU A 50 -5.25 -1.67 21.44
CA GLU A 50 -6.49 -1.47 22.22
C GLU A 50 -7.27 -0.23 21.78
#